data_AF-A0A424RNN5-F1
#
_entry.id   AF-A0A424RNN5-F1
#
_cell.length_a   1.000
_cell.length_b   1.000
_cell.length_c   1.000
_cell.angle_alpha   90.00
_cell.angle_beta   90.00
_cell.angle_gamma   90.00
#
_symmetry.space_group_name_H-M   'P 1'
#
loop_
_entity.id
_entity.type
_entity.pdbx_description
1 polymer ?
#
loop_
_entity_poly.entity_id
_entity_poly.type
_entity_poly.pdbx_seq_one_letter_code
_entity_poly.pdbx_strand_id
1 'polypeptide(L)' 'MTVQENQFDFAAFDADAVLGWYDQHARELPWRARSPELAPAYHVFLSELMLQQTAVATVIPYFNEFIRRWPDIHA' A
#
# COMPACT_ATOMS: atom_id res chain seq x y z
N MET A 1 -16.81 -0.65 34.32
CA MET A 1 -16.84 -0.88 32.87
C MET A 1 -15.63 -1.72 32.53
N THR A 2 -15.81 -3.03 32.45
CA THR A 2 -14.72 -3.98 32.21
C THR A 2 -14.37 -3.94 30.73
N VAL A 3 -13.14 -3.57 30.40
CA VAL A 3 -12.61 -3.70 29.04
C VAL A 3 -12.51 -5.19 28.75
N GLN A 4 -13.24 -5.69 27.74
CA GLN A 4 -13.01 -7.04 27.25
C GLN A 4 -11.62 -7.06 26.61
N GLU A 5 -10.69 -7.81 27.21
CA GLU A 5 -9.41 -8.11 26.57
C GLU A 5 -9.70 -8.88 25.27
N ASN A 6 -9.21 -8.33 24.16
CA ASN A 6 -9.40 -8.92 22.85
C ASN A 6 -8.56 -10.20 22.76
N GLN A 7 -9.21 -11.36 22.82
CA GLN A 7 -8.57 -12.67 22.75
C GLN A 7 -8.31 -13.06 21.28
N PHE A 8 -7.41 -12.33 20.61
CA PHE A 8 -6.96 -12.70 19.27
C PHE A 8 -5.83 -13.73 19.39
N ASP A 9 -6.04 -14.92 18.83
CA ASP A 9 -5.02 -15.95 18.75
C ASP A 9 -4.21 -15.79 17.46
N PHE A 10 -3.02 -15.19 17.58
CA PHE A 10 -2.09 -15.04 16.46
C PHE A 10 -1.54 -16.38 15.95
N ALA A 11 -1.52 -17.43 16.78
CA ALA A 11 -1.07 -18.75 16.35
C ALA A 11 -2.10 -19.46 15.47
N ALA A 12 -3.38 -19.11 15.62
CA ALA A 12 -4.47 -19.58 14.76
C ALA A 12 -4.65 -18.76 13.47
N PHE A 13 -3.89 -17.67 13.28
CA PHE A 13 -3.94 -16.85 12.08
C PHE A 13 -3.20 -17.53 10.92
N ASP A 14 -3.95 -17.91 9.89
CA ASP A 14 -3.40 -18.53 8.67
C ASP A 14 -2.84 -17.46 7.73
N ALA A 15 -1.55 -17.15 7.90
CA ALA A 15 -0.84 -16.20 7.05
C ALA A 15 -0.75 -16.68 5.59
N ASP A 16 -0.62 -17.99 5.36
CA ASP A 16 -0.47 -18.56 4.02
C ASP A 16 -1.75 -18.41 3.21
N ALA A 17 -2.92 -18.57 3.83
CA ALA A 17 -4.20 -18.30 3.19
C ALA A 17 -4.35 -16.82 2.77
N VAL A 18 -3.92 -15.88 3.62
CA VAL A 18 -3.97 -14.45 3.31
C VAL A 18 -3.00 -14.09 2.18
N LEU A 19 -1.77 -14.62 2.22
CA LEU A 19 -0.78 -14.40 1.17
C LEU A 19 -1.22 -15.03 -0.16
N GLY A 20 -1.75 -16.26 -0.13
CA GLY A 20 -2.26 -16.93 -1.32
C GLY A 20 -3.45 -16.20 -1.95
N TRP A 21 -4.34 -15.61 -1.14
CA TRP A 21 -5.38 -14.73 -1.64
C TRP A 21 -4.81 -13.44 -2.25
N TYR A 22 -3.84 -12.81 -1.58
CA TYR A 22 -3.21 -11.57 -2.05
C TYR A 22 -2.52 -11.77 -3.40
N ASP A 23 -1.78 -12.86 -3.58
CA ASP A 23 -1.11 -13.17 -4.85
C ASP A 23 -2.09 -13.29 -6.03
N GLN A 24 -3.32 -13.75 -5.76
CA GLN A 24 -4.36 -13.95 -6.77
C GLN A 24 -5.25 -12.71 -7.00
N HIS A 25 -5.46 -11.88 -5.98
CA HIS A 25 -6.49 -10.84 -5.99
C HIS A 25 -5.95 -9.42 -5.76
N ALA A 26 -4.64 -9.23 -5.57
CA ALA A 26 -4.06 -7.91 -5.38
C ALA A 26 -4.34 -7.00 -6.58
N ARG A 27 -4.78 -5.77 -6.28
CA ARG A 27 -4.98 -4.73 -7.30
C ARG A 27 -3.64 -4.24 -7.83
N GLU A 28 -3.59 -4.00 -9.13
CA GLU A 28 -2.47 -3.30 -9.77
C GLU A 28 -2.58 -1.80 -9.47
N LEU A 29 -1.57 -1.25 -8.79
CA LEU A 29 -1.52 0.16 -8.40
C LEU A 29 -0.18 0.75 -8.84
N PRO A 30 -0.13 2.00 -9.33
CA PRO A 30 1.11 2.58 -9.90
C PRO A 30 2.30 2.61 -8.94
N TRP A 31 2.04 2.79 -7.64
CA TRP A 31 3.05 2.80 -6.58
C TRP A 31 3.39 1.40 -6.04
N ARG A 32 2.62 0.37 -6.43
CA ARG A 32 2.90 -1.04 -6.11
C ARG A 32 3.54 -1.69 -7.32
N ALA A 33 4.84 -1.91 -7.25
CA ALA A 33 5.48 -2.73 -8.26
C ALA A 33 5.75 -4.13 -7.75
N ARG A 34 5.78 -5.10 -8.68
CA ARG A 34 6.11 -6.50 -8.39
C ARG A 34 7.59 -6.72 -8.04
N SER A 35 8.43 -5.69 -8.12
CA SER A 35 9.85 -5.75 -7.77
C SER A 35 10.29 -4.46 -7.04
N PRO A 36 11.19 -4.54 -6.03
CA PRO A 36 11.72 -3.38 -5.31
C PRO A 36 12.36 -2.32 -6.21
N GLU A 37 12.94 -2.74 -7.33
CA GLU A 37 13.56 -1.84 -8.32
C GLU A 37 12.51 -1.02 -9.10
N LEU A 38 11.28 -1.49 -9.12
CA LEU A 38 10.15 -0.87 -9.81
C LEU A 38 9.25 -0.04 -8.86
N ALA A 39 9.44 -0.14 -7.54
CA ALA A 39 8.76 0.67 -6.53
C ALA A 39 9.79 1.43 -5.67
N PRO A 40 10.36 2.54 -6.18
CA PRO A 40 11.26 3.40 -5.43
C PRO A 40 10.69 3.76 -4.06
N ALA A 41 11.52 3.83 -3.02
CA ALA A 41 11.10 4.26 -1.68
C ALA A 41 10.35 5.61 -1.71
N TYR A 42 10.75 6.50 -2.62
CA TYR A 42 10.08 7.76 -2.90
C TYR A 42 8.62 7.57 -3.36
N HIS A 43 8.36 6.65 -4.30
CA HIS A 43 7.01 6.35 -4.80
C HIS A 43 6.11 5.77 -3.71
N VAL A 44 6.64 4.85 -2.90
CA VAL A 44 5.91 4.27 -1.76
C VAL A 44 5.55 5.36 -0.77
N PHE A 45 6.54 6.12 -0.31
CA PHE A 45 6.33 7.23 0.64
C PHE A 45 5.31 8.26 0.13
N LEU A 46 5.43 8.68 -1.13
CA LEU A 46 4.51 9.63 -1.75
C LEU A 46 3.09 9.08 -1.80
N SER A 47 2.92 7.82 -2.18
CA SER A 47 1.60 7.19 -2.23
C SER A 47 0.93 7.12 -0.86
N GLU A 48 1.69 6.78 0.20
CA GLU A 48 1.18 6.73 1.56
C GLU A 48 0.76 8.11 2.08
N LEU A 49 1.52 9.15 1.75
CA LEU A 49 1.16 10.53 2.09
C LEU A 49 -0.13 10.97 1.38
N MET A 50 -0.28 10.63 0.10
CA MET A 50 -1.47 10.97 -0.68
C MET A 50 -2.72 10.20 -0.23
N LEU A 51 -2.57 8.94 0.21
CA LEU A 51 -3.68 8.07 0.61
C LEU A 51 -4.24 8.39 2.00
N GLN A 52 -3.62 9.29 2.77
CA GLN A 52 -4.16 9.72 4.06
C GLN A 52 -5.51 10.41 3.87
N GLN A 53 -6.57 9.84 4.44
CA GLN A 53 -7.94 10.39 4.36
C GLN A 53 -8.44 10.62 2.92
N THR A 54 -7.90 9.89 1.93
CA THR A 54 -8.35 9.94 0.52
C THR A 54 -8.60 8.53 -0.04
N ALA A 55 -9.29 8.46 -1.18
CA ALA A 55 -9.58 7.20 -1.85
C ALA A 55 -8.53 6.88 -2.93
N VAL A 56 -8.21 5.60 -3.10
CA VAL A 56 -7.26 5.09 -4.12
C VAL A 56 -7.59 5.60 -5.51
N ALA A 57 -8.87 5.56 -5.92
CA ALA A 57 -9.31 5.99 -7.24
C ALA A 57 -9.01 7.48 -7.51
N THR A 58 -9.07 8.31 -6.46
CA THR A 58 -8.73 9.72 -6.54
C THR A 58 -7.22 9.92 -6.65
N VAL A 59 -6.42 9.14 -5.92
CA VAL A 59 -4.96 9.32 -5.85
C VAL A 59 -4.26 8.93 -7.14
N ILE A 60 -4.72 7.90 -7.87
CA ILE A 60 -4.06 7.39 -9.09
C ILE A 60 -3.69 8.50 -10.10
N PRO A 61 -4.61 9.36 -10.57
CA PRO A 61 -4.26 10.41 -11.52
C PRO A 61 -3.29 11.45 -10.96
N TYR A 62 -3.43 11.82 -9.67
CA TYR A 62 -2.53 12.78 -9.03
C TYR A 62 -1.12 12.24 -8.84
N PHE A 63 -1.02 10.98 -8.43
CA PHE A 63 0.26 10.29 -8.28
C PHE A 63 1.03 10.28 -9.60
N ASN A 64 0.37 9.88 -10.70
CA ASN A 64 0.98 9.83 -12.03
C ASN A 64 1.48 11.20 -12.50
N GLU A 65 0.69 12.27 -12.31
CA GLU A 65 1.12 13.63 -12.65
C GLU A 65 2.26 14.13 -11.75
N PHE A 66 2.26 13.76 -10.48
CA PHE A 66 3.28 14.17 -9.53
C PHE A 66 4.64 13.57 -9.89
N ILE A 67 4.73 12.25 -10.08
CA ILE A 67 5.99 11.59 -10.42
C ILE A 67 6.50 11.98 -11.82
N ARG A 68 5.60 12.40 -12.71
CA ARG A 68 5.99 12.97 -14.01
C ARG A 68 6.69 14.32 -13.87
N ARG A 69 6.32 15.11 -12.85
CA ARG A 69 6.87 16.45 -12.60
C ARG A 69 8.07 16.42 -11.65
N TRP A 70 8.04 15.53 -10.66
CA TRP A 70 9.07 15.30 -9.66
C TRP A 70 9.38 13.80 -9.63
N PRO A 71 10.29 13.31 -10.47
CA PRO A 71 10.56 11.88 -10.60
C PRO A 71 11.27 11.26 -9.40
N ASP A 72 12.01 12.06 -8.62
CA ASP A 72 12.73 11.61 -7.44
C ASP A 72 12.79 12.70 -6.36
N ILE A 73 13.44 12.40 -5.23
CA ILE A 73 13.54 13.30 -4.07
C ILE A 73 14.53 14.47 -4.27
N HIS A 74 15.35 14.42 -5.33
CA HIS A 74 16.37 15.41 -5.66
C HIS A 74 15.95 16.37 -6.79
N ALA A 75 14.81 16.12 -7.44
CA ALA A 75 14.28 16.88 -8.57
C ALA A 75 13.84 18.32 -8.25
#